data_AF-A0A919GGV4-F1
#
_entry.id   AF-A0A919GGV4-F1
#
_cell.length_a   1.000
_cell.length_b   1.000
_cell.length_c   1.000
_cell.angle_alpha   90.00
_cell.angle_beta   90.00
_cell.angle_gamma   90.00
#
_symmetry.space_group_name_H-M   'P 1'
#
loop_
_entity.id
_entity.type
_entity.pdbx_description
1 polymer ?
#
loop_
_entity_poly.entity_id
_entity_poly.type
_entity_poly.pdbx_seq_one_letter_code
_entity_poly.pdbx_strand_id
1 'polypeptide(L)' 'MARREGEAMPASIRGEAHGLPELVVMRSKTTLLCPSCGSLHVAQVLGDNGGISYVCTACGHSWS' A
#
# COMPACT_ATOMS: atom_id res chain seq x y z
N MET A 1 14.25 28.92 -14.89
CA MET A 1 13.01 29.57 -14.41
C MET A 1 11.97 29.58 -15.52
N ALA A 2 11.17 28.53 -15.63
CA ALA A 2 10.01 28.52 -16.54
C ALA A 2 8.76 28.52 -15.66
N ARG A 3 7.93 29.53 -15.90
CA ARG A 3 6.73 29.84 -15.11
C ARG A 3 5.56 28.95 -15.56
N ARG A 4 4.72 28.62 -14.57
CA ARG A 4 3.38 28.05 -14.69
C ARG A 4 2.50 28.96 -15.55
N GLU A 5 1.53 28.38 -16.25
CA GLU A 5 0.11 28.78 -16.30
C GLU A 5 -0.66 27.76 -17.17
N GLY A 6 -1.69 27.14 -16.59
CA GLY A 6 -2.53 26.16 -17.27
C GLY A 6 -3.59 25.55 -16.34
N GLU A 7 -4.16 26.36 -15.44
CA GLU A 7 -5.28 25.99 -14.59
C GLU A 7 -6.58 26.47 -15.26
N ALA A 8 -7.41 25.51 -15.68
CA ALA A 8 -8.85 25.67 -15.79
C ALA A 8 -9.48 24.27 -15.77
N MET A 9 -9.53 23.65 -14.58
CA MET A 9 -10.39 22.49 -14.34
C MET A 9 -11.78 22.99 -13.95
N PRO A 10 -12.87 22.61 -14.65
CA PRO A 10 -14.21 23.07 -14.28
C PRO A 10 -14.69 22.38 -13.01
N ALA A 11 -15.15 23.20 -12.05
CA ALA A 11 -15.85 22.75 -10.87
C ALA A 11 -17.16 22.06 -11.25
N SER A 12 -17.29 20.78 -10.93
CA SER A 12 -18.58 20.10 -10.82
C SER A 12 -18.75 19.63 -9.39
N ILE A 13 -19.34 20.51 -8.58
CA ILE A 13 -19.94 20.15 -7.30
C ILE A 13 -21.24 19.40 -7.60
N ARG A 14 -21.32 18.11 -7.24
CA ARG A 14 -22.54 17.32 -7.31
C ARG A 14 -22.62 16.37 -6.11
N GLY A 15 -23.60 16.64 -5.25
CA GLY A 15 -24.42 15.62 -4.58
C GLY A 15 -23.89 15.07 -3.26
N GLU A 16 -24.47 15.55 -2.18
CA GLU A 16 -24.43 15.01 -0.81
C GLU A 16 -25.03 13.60 -0.68
N ALA A 17 -24.62 12.97 0.44
CA ALA A 17 -25.32 11.95 1.22
C ALA A 17 -25.54 10.56 0.59
N HIS A 18 -24.78 9.58 1.10
CA HIS A 18 -25.35 8.53 1.95
C HIS A 18 -24.25 7.91 2.79
N GLY A 19 -24.54 7.73 4.08
CA GLY A 19 -23.58 7.26 5.09
C GLY A 19 -22.79 6.06 4.60
N LEU A 20 -21.47 6.22 4.55
CA LEU A 20 -20.58 5.09 4.43
C LEU A 20 -20.83 4.26 5.69
N PRO A 21 -21.23 2.98 5.59
CA PRO A 21 -21.08 2.10 6.74
C PRO A 21 -19.61 2.23 7.12
N GLU A 22 -19.35 2.49 8.39
CA GLU A 22 -18.01 2.37 8.97
C GLU A 22 -17.50 1.01 8.50
N LEU A 23 -16.68 1.02 7.44
CA LEU A 23 -16.05 -0.17 6.93
C LEU A 23 -15.10 -0.48 8.07
N VAL A 24 -15.55 -1.37 8.96
CA VAL A 24 -14.70 -2.00 9.94
C VAL A 24 -13.55 -2.51 9.09
N VAL A 25 -12.44 -1.79 9.10
CA VAL A 25 -11.17 -2.25 8.55
C VAL A 25 -10.80 -3.38 9.50
N MET A 26 -11.44 -4.53 9.27
CA MET A 26 -10.97 -5.78 9.75
C MET A 26 -9.60 -5.88 9.09
N ARG A 27 -8.55 -5.64 9.86
CA ARG A 27 -7.19 -5.98 9.43
C ARG A 27 -7.19 -7.50 9.28
N SER A 28 -7.65 -7.96 8.12
CA SER A 28 -7.39 -9.30 7.64
C SER A 28 -5.87 -9.41 7.66
N LYS A 29 -5.35 -10.21 8.60
CA LYS A 29 -3.94 -10.56 8.62
C LYS A 29 -3.74 -11.44 7.40
N THR A 30 -3.58 -10.82 6.23
CA THR A 30 -3.24 -11.52 5.00
C THR A 30 -1.93 -12.21 5.27
N THR A 31 -2.00 -13.53 5.39
CA THR A 31 -0.84 -14.36 5.61
C THR A 31 0.07 -14.23 4.40
N LEU A 32 1.22 -13.60 4.58
CA LEU A 32 2.16 -13.34 3.51
C LEU A 32 2.99 -14.60 3.24
N LEU A 33 2.91 -15.11 2.02
CA LEU A 33 3.65 -16.28 1.56
C LEU A 33 4.84 -15.83 0.70
N CYS A 34 5.96 -16.54 0.81
CA CYS A 34 7.10 -16.30 -0.06
C CYS A 34 6.74 -16.71 -1.51
N PRO A 35 6.87 -15.81 -2.50
CA PRO A 35 6.53 -16.13 -3.90
C PRO A 35 7.49 -17.16 -4.53
N SER A 36 8.68 -17.34 -3.95
CA SER A 36 9.70 -18.26 -4.49
C SER A 36 9.53 -19.70 -4.00
N CYS A 37 9.09 -19.92 -2.76
CA CYS A 37 9.03 -21.26 -2.16
C CYS A 37 7.71 -21.59 -1.44
N GLY A 38 6.77 -20.64 -1.36
CA GLY A 38 5.49 -20.82 -0.67
C GLY A 38 5.57 -20.86 0.86
N SER A 39 6.73 -20.58 1.46
CA SER A 39 6.90 -20.57 2.92
C SER A 39 6.21 -19.37 3.57
N LEU A 40 5.68 -19.58 4.77
CA LEU A 40 5.10 -18.57 5.65
C LEU A 40 6.14 -17.78 6.45
N HIS A 41 7.40 -18.25 6.44
CA HIS A 41 8.48 -17.66 7.22
C HIS A 41 9.03 -16.43 6.50
N VAL A 42 8.33 -15.30 6.67
CA VAL A 42 8.67 -14.01 6.06
C VAL A 42 8.86 -12.96 7.15
N ALA A 43 10.01 -12.30 7.14
CA ALA A 43 10.32 -11.15 7.97
C ALA A 43 10.05 -9.86 7.18
N GLN A 44 9.37 -8.90 7.81
CA GLN A 44 9.27 -7.54 7.30
C GLN A 44 10.47 -6.73 7.81
N VAL A 45 11.15 -6.04 6.90
CA VAL A 45 12.28 -5.16 7.18
C VAL A 45 11.83 -3.74 6.88
N LEU A 46 11.98 -2.85 7.87
CA LEU A 46 11.73 -1.42 7.70
C LEU A 46 13.04 -0.75 7.29
N GLY A 47 13.06 -0.14 6.11
CA GLY A 47 14.18 0.67 5.64
C GLY A 47 14.21 2.05 6.29
N ASP A 48 15.35 2.71 6.20
CA ASP A 48 15.62 4.01 6.85
C ASP A 48 14.73 5.13 6.29
N ASN A 49 14.25 4.97 5.06
CA ASN A 49 13.34 5.87 4.38
C ASN A 49 11.84 5.58 4.67
N GLY A 50 11.55 4.66 5.59
CA GLY A 50 10.17 4.18 5.83
C GLY A 50 9.65 3.22 4.77
N GLY A 51 10.51 2.77 3.85
CA GLY A 51 10.19 1.72 2.89
C GLY A 51 10.05 0.37 3.59
N ILE A 52 9.16 -0.48 3.08
CA ILE A 52 8.98 -1.85 3.58
C ILE A 52 9.65 -2.80 2.59
N SER A 53 10.47 -3.70 3.11
CA SER A 53 10.97 -4.86 2.37
C SER A 53 10.59 -6.13 3.10
N TYR A 54 10.61 -7.23 2.38
CA TYR A 54 10.29 -8.55 2.92
C TYR A 54 11.42 -9.51 2.59
N VAL A 55 11.74 -10.38 3.54
CA VAL A 55 12.77 -11.42 3.40
C VAL A 55 12.20 -12.73 3.87
N CYS A 56 12.25 -13.76 3.03
CA CYS A 56 11.91 -15.11 3.46
C CYS A 56 13.08 -15.72 4.24
N THR A 57 12.86 -16.06 5.51
CA THR A 57 13.89 -16.66 6.36
C THR A 57 14.07 -18.16 6.10
N ALA A 58 13.21 -18.76 5.28
CA ALA A 58 13.34 -20.16 4.85
C ALA A 58 14.23 -20.34 3.61
N CYS A 59 14.16 -19.43 2.62
CA CYS A 59 14.92 -19.56 1.36
C CYS A 59 15.84 -18.37 1.03
N GLY A 60 15.77 -17.28 1.80
CA GLY A 60 16.58 -16.08 1.56
C GLY A 60 16.06 -15.14 0.46
N HIS A 61 14.90 -15.42 -0.13
CA HIS A 61 14.33 -14.55 -1.17
C HIS A 61 13.86 -13.21 -0.57
N SER A 62 14.26 -12.09 -1.20
CA SER A 62 13.93 -10.74 -0.76
C SER A 62 13.17 -9.95 -1.84
N TRP A 63 12.18 -9.15 -1.43
CA TRP A 63 11.40 -8.27 -2.32
C TRP A 63 10.96 -6.98 -1.60
N SER A 64 10.49 -5.98 -2.36
CA SER A 64 9.99 -4.68 -1.87
C SER A 64 8.55 -4.45 -2.32
#